data_AF-A0A7S0S1W5-F1
#
_entry.id   AF-A0A7S0S1W5-F1
#
_cell.length_a   1.000
_cell.length_b   1.000
_cell.length_c   1.000
_cell.angle_alpha   90.00
_cell.angle_beta   90.00
_cell.angle_gamma   90.00
#
_symmetry.space_group_name_H-M   'P 1'
#
loop_
_entity.id
_entity.type
_entity.pdbx_description
1 polymer ?
#
loop_
_entity_poly.entity_id
_entity_poly.type
_entity_poly.pdbx_seq_one_letter_code
_entity_poly.pdbx_strand_id
1 'polypeptide(L)'
;MEELVSYALDYISKNLLRVSLVAADLQALPADLFSRLVATTSEQALEEVHHAASSSGMPSKKSSTGGGAPPQQAQDLNLTAQQVQQLQQLVNRLYKNKLELMLKELRTTVVRCVHCGAMFSHADRGKLTCAARAAQQQQAAASGAPPGAGCQLVTHEADPTWRLQDHLAALRGSAAKHSSGGGAEPVAAVASWRDIYWDVWGVVHVMYCHHCLQYFPAQELGLCSYHPEAPIFMAGKSRGRYPCCGSTAQRAGTVPLFAP
;
A
#
# COMPACT_ATOMS: atom_id res chain seq x y z
N MET A 1 -19.01 6.01 33.28
CA MET A 1 -19.58 5.29 32.11
C MET A 1 -18.63 5.30 30.92
N GLU A 2 -18.04 6.45 30.52
CA GLU A 2 -17.08 6.51 29.40
C GLU A 2 -15.87 5.56 29.53
N GLU A 3 -15.29 5.42 30.72
CA GLU A 3 -14.16 4.49 30.94
C GLU A 3 -14.54 3.03 30.66
N LEU A 4 -15.74 2.62 31.07
CA LEU A 4 -16.26 1.28 30.82
C LEU A 4 -16.48 1.05 29.32
N VAL A 5 -17.01 2.05 28.61
CA VAL A 5 -17.18 2.01 27.14
C VAL A 5 -15.81 1.89 26.47
N SER A 6 -14.82 2.68 26.89
CA SER A 6 -13.46 2.61 26.35
C SER A 6 -12.83 1.24 26.57
N TYR A 7 -12.96 0.68 27.78
CA TYR A 7 -12.44 -0.65 28.10
C TYR A 7 -13.11 -1.75 27.28
N ALA A 8 -14.44 -1.67 27.10
CA ALA A 8 -15.19 -2.61 26.28
C ALA A 8 -14.76 -2.55 24.81
N LEU A 9 -14.59 -1.33 24.25
CA LEU A 9 -14.13 -1.16 22.87
C LEU A 9 -12.70 -1.66 22.66
N ASP A 10 -11.80 -1.44 23.61
CA ASP A 10 -10.43 -1.96 23.57
C ASP A 10 -10.41 -3.51 23.65
N TYR A 11 -11.25 -4.09 24.50
CA TYR A 11 -11.41 -5.54 24.57
C TYR A 11 -11.95 -6.11 23.26
N ILE A 12 -12.99 -5.49 22.69
CA ILE A 12 -13.58 -5.92 21.41
C ILE A 12 -12.57 -5.77 20.29
N SER A 13 -11.81 -4.67 20.24
CA SER A 13 -10.85 -4.43 19.16
C SER A 13 -9.71 -5.46 19.16
N LYS A 14 -9.22 -5.86 20.35
CA LYS A 14 -8.20 -6.90 20.54
C LYS A 14 -8.71 -8.32 20.31
N ASN A 15 -10.01 -8.55 20.42
CA ASN A 15 -10.64 -9.87 20.26
C ASN A 15 -11.63 -9.89 19.08
N LEU A 16 -11.44 -9.03 18.08
CA LEU A 16 -12.44 -8.71 17.06
C LEU A 16 -12.96 -9.97 16.35
N LEU A 17 -12.07 -10.86 15.91
CA LEU A 17 -12.44 -12.12 15.27
C LEU A 17 -13.33 -12.96 16.19
N ARG A 18 -12.89 -13.22 17.43
CA ARG A 18 -13.65 -14.05 18.38
C ARG A 18 -15.01 -13.46 18.68
N VAL A 19 -15.10 -12.14 18.91
CA VAL A 19 -16.36 -11.45 19.19
C VAL A 19 -17.31 -11.54 17.98
N SER A 20 -16.79 -11.36 16.77
CA SER A 20 -17.58 -11.45 15.54
C SER A 20 -18.16 -12.85 15.27
N LEU A 21 -17.55 -13.91 15.83
CA LEU A 21 -18.01 -15.28 15.68
C LEU A 21 -19.09 -15.69 16.69
N VAL A 22 -19.16 -15.05 17.86
CA VAL A 22 -20.08 -15.40 18.96
C VAL A 22 -21.47 -14.74 18.76
N ALA A 23 -21.84 -14.47 17.50
CA ALA A 23 -23.11 -13.84 17.11
C ALA A 23 -23.36 -12.44 17.69
N ALA A 24 -22.31 -11.72 18.12
CA ALA A 24 -22.43 -10.30 18.40
C ALA A 24 -22.58 -9.54 17.08
N ASP A 25 -23.74 -8.94 16.84
CA ASP A 25 -23.94 -8.10 15.67
C ASP A 25 -23.23 -6.75 15.85
N LEU A 26 -21.92 -6.76 15.57
CA LEU A 26 -21.11 -5.54 15.56
C LEU A 26 -21.56 -4.55 14.48
N GLN A 27 -22.33 -4.98 13.49
CA GLN A 27 -22.88 -4.10 12.47
C GLN A 27 -24.06 -3.28 13.01
N ALA A 28 -24.75 -3.76 14.05
CA ALA A 28 -25.84 -3.04 14.70
C ALA A 28 -25.37 -1.97 15.70
N LEU A 29 -24.06 -1.81 15.91
CA LEU A 29 -23.54 -0.78 16.80
C LEU A 29 -23.93 0.64 16.32
N PRO A 30 -24.29 1.55 17.24
CA PRO A 30 -24.43 2.98 16.97
C PRO A 30 -23.21 3.55 16.24
N ALA A 31 -23.42 4.51 15.35
CA ALA A 31 -22.38 5.03 14.46
C ALA A 31 -21.18 5.62 15.21
N ASP A 32 -21.41 6.25 16.36
CA ASP A 32 -20.37 6.80 17.24
C ASP A 32 -19.53 5.68 17.87
N LEU A 33 -20.16 4.65 18.42
CA LEU A 33 -19.46 3.50 19.01
C LEU A 33 -18.71 2.69 17.95
N PHE A 34 -19.31 2.53 16.76
CA PHE A 34 -18.65 1.86 15.64
C PHE A 34 -17.43 2.64 15.16
N SER A 35 -17.53 3.97 15.05
CA SER A 35 -16.37 4.81 14.69
C SER A 35 -15.26 4.74 15.73
N ARG A 36 -15.60 4.72 17.03
CA ARG A 36 -14.63 4.55 18.12
C ARG A 36 -13.97 3.17 18.07
N LEU A 37 -14.75 2.11 17.83
CA LEU A 37 -14.24 0.76 17.63
C LEU A 37 -13.22 0.72 16.49
N VAL A 38 -13.57 1.26 15.31
CA VAL A 38 -12.68 1.29 14.14
C VAL A 38 -11.38 2.04 14.45
N ALA A 39 -11.46 3.15 15.20
CA ALA A 39 -10.29 3.91 15.59
C ALA A 39 -9.34 3.10 16.49
N THR A 40 -9.87 2.27 17.40
CA THR A 40 -9.07 1.44 18.32
C THR A 40 -8.69 0.07 17.75
N THR A 41 -9.29 -0.35 16.63
CA THR A 41 -8.95 -1.60 15.94
C THR A 41 -7.67 -1.44 15.12
N SER A 42 -6.70 -2.32 15.35
CA SER A 42 -5.47 -2.39 14.57
C SER A 42 -5.69 -2.99 13.18
N GLU A 43 -4.85 -2.61 12.22
CA GLU A 43 -4.84 -3.15 10.87
C GLU A 43 -4.61 -4.66 10.88
N GLN A 44 -3.76 -5.16 11.79
CA GLN A 44 -3.53 -6.60 11.98
C GLN A 44 -4.82 -7.34 12.35
N ALA A 45 -5.62 -6.81 13.28
CA ALA A 45 -6.87 -7.44 13.67
C ALA A 45 -7.87 -7.47 12.50
N LEU A 46 -7.90 -6.42 11.65
CA LEU A 46 -8.73 -6.41 10.44
C LEU A 46 -8.27 -7.45 9.41
N GLU A 47 -6.96 -7.61 9.23
CA GLU A 47 -6.38 -8.64 8.37
C GLU A 47 -6.69 -10.05 8.86
N GLU A 48 -6.63 -10.30 10.17
CA GLU A 48 -7.02 -11.60 10.75
C GLU A 48 -8.49 -11.94 10.44
N VAL A 49 -9.40 -10.98 10.58
CA VAL A 49 -10.82 -11.20 10.23
C VAL A 49 -11.00 -11.40 8.72
N HIS A 50 -10.28 -10.63 7.89
CA HIS A 50 -10.31 -10.80 6.44
C HIS A 50 -9.80 -12.19 6.01
N HIS A 51 -8.67 -12.63 6.57
CA HIS A 51 -8.11 -13.95 6.28
C HIS A 51 -9.06 -15.07 6.67
N ALA A 52 -9.67 -15.01 7.86
CA ALA A 52 -10.68 -15.98 8.29
C ALA A 52 -11.88 -16.03 7.34
N ALA A 53 -12.30 -14.88 6.81
CA ALA A 53 -13.42 -14.80 5.86
C ALA A 53 -13.06 -15.29 4.44
N SER A 54 -11.78 -15.24 4.06
CA SER A 54 -11.30 -15.64 2.73
C SER A 54 -10.86 -17.12 2.68
N SER A 55 -10.34 -17.68 3.77
CA SER A 55 -9.80 -19.05 3.82
C SER A 55 -10.88 -20.14 3.84
N SER A 56 -12.06 -19.86 4.39
CA SER A 56 -13.16 -20.85 4.50
C SER A 56 -13.91 -21.12 3.18
N GLY A 57 -13.57 -20.43 2.08
CA GLY A 57 -14.27 -20.53 0.79
C GLY A 57 -13.76 -21.60 -0.18
N MET A 58 -12.61 -22.24 0.08
CA MET A 58 -12.10 -23.27 -0.83
C MET A 58 -12.42 -24.68 -0.32
N PRO A 59 -13.09 -25.54 -1.12
CA PRO A 59 -13.20 -26.95 -0.79
C PRO A 59 -11.79 -27.55 -0.81
N SER A 60 -11.29 -27.85 0.39
CA SER A 60 -9.97 -28.45 0.58
C SER A 60 -9.93 -29.81 -0.13
N LYS A 61 -9.36 -29.86 -1.34
CA LYS A 61 -8.99 -31.11 -2.00
C LYS A 61 -7.91 -31.72 -1.11
N LYS A 62 -8.27 -32.75 -0.34
CA LYS A 62 -7.35 -33.54 0.47
C LYS A 62 -6.24 -34.11 -0.43
N SER A 63 -5.12 -33.40 -0.57
CA SER A 63 -3.89 -33.95 -1.14
C SER A 63 -3.08 -34.54 0.00
N SER A 64 -3.13 -35.87 0.11
CA SER A 64 -2.30 -36.64 1.02
C SER A 64 -0.86 -36.66 0.53
N THR A 65 0.04 -35.87 1.12
CA THR A 65 1.49 -36.18 1.09
C THR A 65 2.28 -35.39 2.14
N GLY A 66 2.81 -36.11 3.14
CA GLY A 66 4.18 -35.96 3.65
C GLY A 66 4.61 -34.70 4.42
N GLY A 67 4.59 -34.81 5.75
CA GLY A 67 5.76 -34.56 6.61
C GLY A 67 6.49 -33.22 6.53
N GLY A 68 6.06 -32.26 7.36
CA GLY A 68 6.85 -31.09 7.74
C GLY A 68 6.00 -30.15 8.60
N ALA A 69 6.24 -30.10 9.90
CA ALA A 69 5.48 -29.28 10.84
C ALA A 69 5.75 -27.78 10.63
N PRO A 70 4.74 -26.95 10.29
CA PRO A 70 4.82 -25.50 10.36
C PRO A 70 4.30 -24.99 11.73
N PRO A 71 4.56 -23.72 12.08
CA PRO A 71 4.18 -23.18 13.37
C PRO A 71 2.65 -23.12 13.53
N GLN A 72 2.21 -23.47 14.73
CA GLN A 72 0.82 -23.49 15.18
C GLN A 72 0.25 -22.06 15.21
N GLN A 73 -0.68 -21.72 14.31
CA GLN A 73 -1.75 -20.72 14.59
C GLN A 73 -2.83 -20.54 13.51
N ALA A 74 -2.85 -21.34 12.43
CA ALA A 74 -4.02 -21.39 11.55
C ALA A 74 -4.94 -22.53 12.04
N GLN A 75 -5.82 -22.23 13.00
CA GLN A 75 -6.97 -23.09 13.24
C GLN A 75 -7.91 -22.90 12.06
N ASP A 76 -8.13 -23.94 11.26
CA ASP A 76 -9.18 -23.97 10.25
C ASP A 76 -10.53 -23.83 10.96
N LEU A 77 -11.02 -22.59 11.07
CA LEU A 77 -12.34 -22.32 11.63
C LEU A 77 -13.38 -22.91 10.67
N ASN A 78 -14.18 -23.85 11.18
CA ASN A 78 -15.30 -24.43 10.43
C ASN A 78 -16.47 -23.43 10.42
N LEU A 79 -16.34 -22.39 9.61
CA LEU A 79 -17.33 -21.31 9.49
C LEU A 79 -18.45 -21.71 8.54
N THR A 80 -19.68 -21.38 8.93
CA THR A 80 -20.83 -21.48 8.03
C THR A 80 -20.74 -20.42 6.93
N ALA A 81 -21.36 -20.66 5.78
CA ALA A 81 -21.42 -19.68 4.68
C ALA A 81 -22.02 -18.34 5.13
N GLN A 82 -23.02 -18.38 6.04
CA GLN A 82 -23.61 -17.19 6.64
C GLN A 82 -22.60 -16.40 7.48
N GLN A 83 -21.82 -17.07 8.32
CA GLN A 83 -20.76 -16.41 9.12
C GLN A 83 -19.70 -15.79 8.21
N VAL A 84 -19.26 -16.51 7.17
CA VAL A 84 -18.30 -15.97 6.19
C VAL A 84 -18.83 -14.69 5.55
N GLN A 85 -20.08 -14.70 5.08
CA GLN A 85 -20.71 -13.52 4.48
C GLN A 85 -20.81 -12.34 5.47
N GLN A 86 -21.19 -12.61 6.73
CA GLN A 86 -21.25 -11.59 7.78
C GLN A 86 -19.88 -10.98 8.08
N LEU A 87 -18.82 -11.80 8.15
CA LEU A 87 -17.45 -11.32 8.34
C LEU A 87 -16.99 -10.47 7.16
N GLN A 88 -17.26 -10.89 5.91
CA GLN A 88 -16.92 -10.11 4.73
C GLN A 88 -17.61 -8.73 4.72
N GLN A 89 -18.88 -8.66 5.11
CA GLN A 89 -19.62 -7.40 5.23
C GLN A 89 -19.05 -6.51 6.35
N LEU A 90 -18.77 -7.09 7.51
CA LEU A 90 -18.19 -6.40 8.65
C LEU A 90 -16.82 -5.82 8.28
N VAL A 91 -15.92 -6.64 7.72
CA VAL A 91 -14.57 -6.23 7.30
C VAL A 91 -14.62 -5.11 6.27
N ASN A 92 -15.48 -5.22 5.25
CA ASN A 92 -15.65 -4.16 4.26
C ASN A 92 -16.10 -2.84 4.91
N ARG A 93 -17.03 -2.89 5.86
CA ARG A 93 -17.49 -1.70 6.58
C ARG A 93 -16.39 -1.11 7.47
N LEU A 94 -15.63 -1.95 8.18
CA LEU A 94 -14.52 -1.53 9.02
C LEU A 94 -13.43 -0.82 8.19
N TYR A 95 -13.01 -1.41 7.07
CA TYR A 95 -12.01 -0.78 6.18
C TYR A 95 -12.50 0.54 5.58
N LYS A 96 -13.77 0.61 5.17
CA LYS A 96 -14.36 1.87 4.68
C LYS A 96 -14.26 2.97 5.75
N ASN A 97 -14.65 2.68 6.98
CA ASN A 97 -14.59 3.65 8.07
C ASN A 97 -13.13 3.99 8.45
N LYS A 98 -12.22 3.02 8.39
CA LYS A 98 -10.79 3.23 8.64
C LYS A 98 -10.19 4.19 7.62
N LEU A 99 -10.53 4.03 6.34
CA LEU A 99 -10.15 4.96 5.27
C LEU A 99 -10.70 6.38 5.54
N GLU A 100 -11.98 6.51 5.89
CA GLU A 100 -12.59 7.80 6.20
C GLU A 100 -11.92 8.49 7.40
N LEU A 101 -11.59 7.74 8.45
CA LEU A 101 -10.87 8.24 9.63
C LEU A 101 -9.46 8.67 9.28
N MET A 102 -8.71 7.86 8.54
CA MET A 102 -7.35 8.17 8.09
C MET A 102 -7.30 9.48 7.28
N LEU A 103 -8.25 9.66 6.35
CA LEU A 103 -8.35 10.87 5.54
C LEU A 103 -8.72 12.12 6.38
N LYS A 104 -9.48 11.95 7.48
CA LYS A 104 -9.82 13.03 8.41
C LYS A 104 -8.68 13.40 9.35
N GLU A 105 -8.04 12.40 9.96
CA GLU A 105 -7.04 12.56 11.02
C GLU A 105 -5.77 13.23 10.50
N LEU A 106 -5.20 12.69 9.42
CA LEU A 106 -3.93 13.18 8.89
C LEU A 106 -4.05 14.57 8.22
N ARG A 107 -5.27 15.14 8.15
CA ARG A 107 -5.59 16.28 7.27
C ARG A 107 -5.02 16.07 5.87
N THR A 108 -4.95 14.81 5.44
CA THR A 108 -4.28 14.38 4.22
C THR A 108 -5.17 14.76 3.06
N THR A 109 -4.88 15.93 2.51
CA THR A 109 -5.29 16.24 1.16
C THR A 109 -4.42 15.41 0.23
N VAL A 110 -4.95 14.25 -0.14
CA VAL A 110 -4.38 13.47 -1.23
C VAL A 110 -4.55 14.28 -2.49
N VAL A 111 -3.45 14.47 -3.20
CA VAL A 111 -3.42 15.19 -4.47
C VAL A 111 -2.67 14.35 -5.49
N ARG A 112 -2.96 14.60 -6.76
CA ARG A 112 -2.23 13.98 -7.87
C ARG A 112 -1.25 14.97 -8.46
N CYS A 113 -0.06 14.49 -8.83
CA CYS A 113 0.94 15.31 -9.50
C CYS A 113 0.57 15.51 -10.98
N VAL A 114 0.52 16.76 -11.45
CA VAL A 114 0.23 17.07 -12.86
C VAL A 114 1.31 16.54 -13.82
N HIS A 115 2.56 16.42 -13.35
CA HIS A 115 3.71 16.05 -14.18
C HIS A 115 3.95 14.54 -14.28
N CYS A 116 3.90 13.83 -13.14
CA CYS A 116 4.18 12.39 -13.10
C CYS A 116 2.94 11.53 -12.88
N GLY A 117 1.78 12.14 -12.61
CA GLY A 117 0.54 11.42 -12.33
C GLY A 117 0.50 10.68 -10.99
N ALA A 118 1.61 10.64 -10.24
CA ALA A 118 1.68 10.00 -8.93
C ALA A 118 0.83 10.75 -7.90
N MET A 119 0.16 10.00 -7.03
CA MET A 119 -0.57 10.55 -5.90
C MET A 119 0.37 10.74 -4.71
N PHE A 120 0.08 11.73 -3.87
CA PHE A 120 0.85 12.01 -2.65
C PHE A 120 0.03 12.82 -1.65
N SER A 121 0.45 12.78 -0.38
CA SER A 121 -0.04 13.68 0.66
C SER A 121 0.49 15.09 0.41
N HIS A 122 -0.40 16.10 0.32
CA HIS A 122 0.02 17.49 0.13
C HIS A 122 0.98 17.98 1.25
N ALA A 123 0.81 17.47 2.47
CA ALA A 123 1.68 17.80 3.60
C ALA A 123 3.13 17.32 3.41
N ASP A 124 3.32 16.24 2.64
CA ASP A 124 4.63 15.62 2.40
C ASP A 124 5.24 15.96 1.04
N ARG A 125 4.61 16.89 0.30
CA ARG A 125 5.06 17.38 -1.01
C ARG A 125 6.55 17.74 -1.05
N GLY A 126 7.05 18.39 0.00
CA GLY A 126 8.45 18.83 0.09
C GLY A 126 9.44 17.71 0.39
N LYS A 127 8.97 16.55 0.86
CA LYS A 127 9.80 15.38 1.18
C LYS A 127 9.97 14.47 -0.04
N LEU A 128 8.97 14.43 -0.92
CA LEU A 128 8.93 13.53 -2.06
C LEU A 128 9.49 14.19 -3.33
N THR A 129 10.23 13.41 -4.10
CA THR A 129 10.85 13.86 -5.36
C THR A 129 10.02 13.43 -6.57
N CYS A 130 9.70 14.38 -7.44
CA CYS A 130 8.96 14.10 -8.67
C CYS A 130 9.88 13.60 -9.79
N ALA A 131 9.80 12.31 -10.13
CA ALA A 131 10.62 11.70 -11.18
C ALA A 131 10.52 12.41 -12.54
N ALA A 132 9.31 12.84 -12.96
CA ALA A 132 9.11 13.52 -14.23
C ALA A 132 9.84 14.85 -14.32
N ARG A 133 9.75 15.68 -13.27
CA ARG A 133 10.45 16.96 -13.21
C ARG A 133 11.96 16.78 -13.01
N ALA A 134 12.39 15.69 -12.35
CA ALA A 134 13.81 15.39 -12.17
C ALA A 134 14.47 15.06 -13.51
N ALA A 135 13.77 14.29 -14.36
CA ALA A 135 14.19 14.01 -15.72
C ALA A 135 14.25 15.29 -16.58
N GLN A 136 13.27 16.19 -16.46
CA GLN A 136 13.27 17.47 -17.19
C GLN A 136 14.46 18.35 -16.80
N GLN A 137 14.80 18.44 -15.51
CA GLN A 137 15.95 19.21 -15.04
C GLN A 137 17.27 18.63 -15.56
N GLN A 138 17.40 17.30 -15.59
CA GLN A 138 18.59 16.63 -16.14
C GLN A 138 18.76 16.90 -17.64
N GLN A 139 17.67 16.93 -18.41
CA GLN A 139 17.70 17.25 -19.84
C GLN A 139 18.08 18.72 -20.09
N ALA A 140 17.58 19.65 -19.27
CA ALA A 140 17.94 21.07 -19.36
C ALA A 140 19.42 21.33 -19.00
N ALA A 141 19.98 20.59 -18.04
CA ALA A 141 21.40 20.67 -17.73
C ALA A 141 22.27 20.14 -18.88
N ALA A 142 21.82 19.09 -19.57
CA ALA A 142 22.53 18.52 -20.72
C ALA A 142 22.50 19.42 -21.98
N SER A 143 21.50 20.30 -22.11
CA SER A 143 21.35 21.22 -23.25
C SER A 143 22.09 22.56 -23.09
N GLY A 144 22.94 22.71 -22.06
CA GLY A 144 23.80 23.88 -21.89
C GLY A 144 23.11 25.11 -21.31
N ALA A 145 21.94 24.94 -20.68
CA ALA A 145 21.33 26.03 -19.92
C ALA A 145 22.25 26.45 -18.76
N PRO A 146 22.45 27.77 -18.54
CA PRO A 146 23.30 28.22 -17.44
C PRO A 146 22.74 27.71 -16.11
N PRO A 147 23.59 27.31 -15.15
CA PRO A 147 23.16 26.85 -13.83
C PRO A 147 22.55 28.05 -13.09
N GLY A 148 21.25 28.27 -13.30
CA GLY A 148 20.46 29.21 -12.52
C GLY A 148 20.55 28.80 -11.05
N ALA A 149 21.11 29.69 -10.24
CA ALA A 149 21.41 29.47 -8.84
C ALA A 149 20.21 28.93 -8.07
N GLY A 150 20.34 27.70 -7.57
CA GLY A 150 19.39 27.07 -6.65
C GLY A 150 19.20 25.60 -6.97
N CYS A 151 19.68 24.73 -6.08
CA CYS A 151 19.30 23.32 -6.07
C CYS A 151 17.82 23.22 -5.66
N GLN A 152 16.93 23.61 -6.57
CA GLN A 152 15.50 23.62 -6.30
C GLN A 152 15.06 22.16 -6.24
N LEU A 153 14.67 21.70 -5.05
CA LEU A 153 14.11 20.37 -4.86
C LEU A 153 12.99 20.18 -5.89
N VAL A 154 13.13 19.11 -6.66
CA VAL A 154 12.20 18.72 -7.71
C VAL A 154 10.93 18.18 -7.06
N THR A 155 10.10 19.09 -6.59
CA THR A 155 8.88 18.76 -5.86
C THR A 155 7.72 18.50 -6.82
N HIS A 156 6.78 17.67 -6.36
CA HIS A 156 5.52 17.46 -7.06
C HIS A 156 4.71 18.76 -7.16
N GLU A 157 3.80 18.84 -8.12
CA GLU A 157 2.86 19.96 -8.27
C GLU A 157 1.44 19.41 -8.36
N ALA A 158 0.56 19.87 -7.49
CA ALA A 158 -0.80 19.36 -7.39
C ALA A 158 -1.63 19.75 -8.61
N ASP A 159 -2.35 18.78 -9.18
CA ASP A 159 -3.33 18.99 -10.24
C ASP A 159 -4.62 19.57 -9.63
N PRO A 160 -5.01 20.81 -9.97
CA PRO A 160 -6.21 21.45 -9.41
C PRO A 160 -7.52 20.88 -9.95
N THR A 161 -7.47 20.17 -11.08
CA THR A 161 -8.65 19.56 -11.71
C THR A 161 -8.95 18.16 -11.15
N TRP A 162 -7.94 17.53 -10.55
CA TRP A 162 -8.08 16.19 -9.99
C TRP A 162 -8.90 16.19 -8.69
N ARG A 163 -9.67 15.11 -8.47
CA ARG A 163 -10.50 14.89 -7.29
C ARG A 163 -10.31 13.47 -6.77
N LEU A 164 -10.12 13.35 -5.46
CA LEU A 164 -9.98 12.04 -4.79
C LEU A 164 -11.24 11.19 -4.96
N GLN A 165 -12.43 11.81 -4.95
CA GLN A 165 -13.70 11.08 -5.07
C GLN A 165 -13.81 10.35 -6.40
N ASP A 166 -13.40 10.98 -7.51
CA ASP A 166 -13.42 10.38 -8.84
C ASP A 166 -12.43 9.21 -8.91
N HIS A 167 -11.28 9.34 -8.27
CA HIS A 167 -10.31 8.26 -8.16
C HIS A 167 -10.83 7.07 -7.34
N LEU A 168 -11.45 7.31 -6.18
CA LEU A 168 -12.07 6.24 -5.37
C LEU A 168 -13.21 5.55 -6.12
N ALA A 169 -14.02 6.30 -6.88
CA ALA A 169 -15.05 5.75 -7.75
C ALA A 169 -14.45 4.89 -8.87
N ALA A 170 -13.36 5.35 -9.49
CA ALA A 170 -12.63 4.60 -10.51
C ALA A 170 -12.07 3.29 -9.94
N LEU A 171 -11.40 3.31 -8.78
CA LEU A 171 -10.88 2.10 -8.11
C LEU A 171 -12.00 1.08 -7.86
N ARG A 172 -13.16 1.54 -7.40
CA ARG A 172 -14.34 0.69 -7.21
C ARG A 172 -14.86 0.09 -8.51
N GLY A 173 -14.75 0.82 -9.62
CA GLY A 173 -15.17 0.36 -10.95
C GLY A 173 -14.14 -0.49 -11.70
N SER A 174 -12.85 -0.43 -11.34
CA SER A 174 -11.75 -0.94 -12.17
C SER A 174 -11.09 -2.24 -11.69
N ALA A 175 -11.71 -3.02 -10.80
CA ALA A 175 -11.08 -4.20 -10.18
C ALA A 175 -10.94 -5.45 -11.08
N ALA A 176 -10.61 -5.23 -12.36
CA ALA A 176 -10.29 -6.26 -13.35
C ALA A 176 -8.78 -6.37 -13.68
N LYS A 177 -7.87 -5.61 -13.05
CA LYS A 177 -6.48 -5.48 -13.58
C LYS A 177 -5.32 -5.96 -12.69
N HIS A 178 -5.51 -6.33 -11.43
CA HIS A 178 -4.38 -6.64 -10.53
C HIS A 178 -4.28 -8.07 -9.98
N SER A 179 -5.16 -9.01 -10.38
CA SER A 179 -4.90 -10.43 -10.10
C SER A 179 -4.01 -11.03 -11.19
N SER A 180 -2.68 -10.96 -10.99
CA SER A 180 -1.72 -11.72 -11.78
C SER A 180 -1.89 -13.22 -11.49
N GLY A 181 -2.72 -13.91 -12.27
CA GLY A 181 -2.78 -15.37 -12.28
C GLY A 181 -4.14 -15.96 -12.68
N GLY A 182 -4.25 -16.44 -13.92
CA GLY A 182 -5.25 -17.44 -14.32
C GLY A 182 -6.35 -16.93 -15.25
N GLY A 183 -6.29 -17.37 -16.52
CA GLY A 183 -7.28 -17.04 -17.56
C GLY A 183 -8.63 -17.71 -17.33
N ALA A 184 -9.49 -17.05 -16.55
CA ALA A 184 -10.94 -17.20 -16.59
C ALA A 184 -11.54 -15.81 -16.87
N GLU A 185 -12.67 -15.78 -17.58
CA GLU A 185 -13.35 -14.54 -18.01
C GLU A 185 -13.44 -13.46 -16.92
N PRO A 186 -13.34 -12.16 -17.27
CA PRO A 186 -13.36 -11.07 -16.30
C PRO A 186 -14.79 -10.84 -15.82
N VAL A 187 -15.21 -11.59 -14.80
CA VAL A 187 -16.26 -11.10 -13.91
C VAL A 187 -15.66 -9.88 -13.22
N ALA A 188 -16.14 -8.69 -13.56
CA ALA A 188 -15.68 -7.42 -12.98
C ALA A 188 -15.93 -7.45 -11.47
N ALA A 189 -14.96 -7.94 -10.71
CA ALA A 189 -14.98 -7.85 -9.26
C ALA A 189 -14.91 -6.37 -8.90
N VAL A 190 -15.73 -5.93 -7.94
CA VAL A 190 -15.63 -4.59 -7.36
C VAL A 190 -14.47 -4.61 -6.37
N ALA A 191 -13.58 -3.61 -6.41
CA ALA A 191 -12.46 -3.56 -5.48
C ALA A 191 -13.00 -3.56 -4.05
N SER A 192 -12.45 -4.42 -3.20
CA SER A 192 -12.86 -4.44 -1.80
C SER A 192 -12.42 -3.15 -1.11
N TRP A 193 -13.12 -2.74 -0.06
CA TRP A 193 -12.69 -1.56 0.71
C TRP A 193 -11.32 -1.77 1.36
N ARG A 194 -10.91 -3.01 1.58
CA ARG A 194 -9.56 -3.39 2.01
C ARG A 194 -8.52 -2.97 0.98
N ASP A 195 -8.72 -3.31 -0.30
CA ASP A 195 -7.74 -3.01 -1.36
C ASP A 195 -7.61 -1.49 -1.55
N ILE A 196 -8.74 -0.78 -1.54
CA ILE A 196 -8.75 0.69 -1.62
C ILE A 196 -8.08 1.32 -0.41
N TYR A 197 -8.32 0.79 0.80
CA TYR A 197 -7.67 1.27 2.02
C TYR A 197 -6.15 1.15 1.90
N TRP A 198 -5.63 -0.02 1.53
CA TRP A 198 -4.18 -0.24 1.44
C TRP A 198 -3.52 0.56 0.32
N ASP A 199 -4.21 0.74 -0.82
CA ASP A 199 -3.73 1.59 -1.92
C ASP A 199 -3.57 3.05 -1.45
N VAL A 200 -4.62 3.63 -0.87
CA VAL A 200 -4.57 5.01 -0.37
C VAL A 200 -3.62 5.14 0.83
N TRP A 201 -3.63 4.18 1.75
CA TRP A 201 -2.73 4.15 2.90
C TRP A 201 -1.27 4.18 2.46
N GLY A 202 -0.92 3.36 1.45
CA GLY A 202 0.42 3.27 0.87
C GLY A 202 0.90 4.57 0.22
N VAL A 203 -0.03 5.36 -0.32
CA VAL A 203 0.26 6.68 -0.90
C VAL A 203 0.48 7.76 0.15
N VAL A 204 -0.34 7.78 1.21
CA VAL A 204 -0.33 8.87 2.18
C VAL A 204 0.71 8.71 3.28
N HIS A 205 1.14 7.48 3.56
CA HIS A 205 2.17 7.22 4.56
C HIS A 205 3.56 7.35 3.94
N VAL A 206 4.26 8.44 4.28
CA VAL A 206 5.63 8.68 3.83
C VAL A 206 6.61 8.14 4.87
N MET A 207 7.50 7.27 4.42
CA MET A 207 8.54 6.61 5.19
C MET A 207 9.90 7.24 4.87
N TYR A 208 10.88 7.06 5.76
CA TYR A 208 12.25 7.50 5.56
C TYR A 208 13.19 6.30 5.53
N CYS A 209 14.02 6.19 4.49
CA CYS A 209 15.01 5.13 4.39
C CYS A 209 16.33 5.59 5.00
N HIS A 210 16.82 4.91 6.04
CA HIS A 210 18.13 5.21 6.61
C HIS A 210 19.33 4.80 5.75
N HIS A 211 19.11 3.97 4.72
CA HIS A 211 20.17 3.53 3.82
C HIS A 211 20.41 4.54 2.69
N CYS A 212 19.38 4.94 1.95
CA CYS A 212 19.52 5.94 0.88
C CYS A 212 19.26 7.40 1.34
N LEU A 213 18.83 7.60 2.59
CA LEU A 213 18.49 8.90 3.17
C LEU A 213 17.40 9.65 2.39
N GLN A 214 16.47 8.91 1.77
CA GLN A 214 15.35 9.47 1.01
C GLN A 214 14.01 9.16 1.68
N TYR A 215 13.05 10.07 1.49
CA TYR A 215 11.65 9.83 1.79
C TYR A 215 10.96 9.15 0.60
N PHE A 216 10.06 8.21 0.88
CA PHE A 216 9.31 7.47 -0.12
C PHE A 216 7.92 7.12 0.42
N PRO A 217 6.88 7.01 -0.43
CA PRO A 217 5.57 6.55 0.01
C PRO A 217 5.63 5.05 0.36
N ALA A 218 4.85 4.60 1.34
CA ALA A 218 4.87 3.22 1.81
C ALA A 218 4.52 2.19 0.72
N GLN A 219 3.81 2.57 -0.34
CA GLN A 219 3.60 1.73 -1.53
C GLN A 219 4.90 1.35 -2.26
N GLU A 220 5.97 2.13 -2.09
CA GLU A 220 7.31 1.89 -2.67
C GLU A 220 8.24 1.17 -1.68
N LEU A 221 7.70 0.66 -0.57
CA LEU A 221 8.49 -0.10 0.40
C LEU A 221 9.14 -1.31 -0.28
N GLY A 222 10.46 -1.41 -0.13
CA GLY A 222 11.26 -2.44 -0.80
C GLY A 222 11.86 -2.02 -2.15
N LEU A 223 11.55 -0.82 -2.67
CA LEU A 223 12.14 -0.29 -3.90
C LEU A 223 13.43 0.53 -3.69
N CYS A 224 14.02 0.47 -2.49
CA CYS A 224 15.26 1.18 -2.20
C CYS A 224 16.40 0.67 -3.09
N SER A 225 17.01 1.57 -3.86
CA SER A 225 18.14 1.28 -4.76
C SER A 225 19.50 1.39 -4.07
N TYR A 226 19.55 1.42 -2.74
CA TYR A 226 20.81 1.50 -2.01
C TYR A 226 21.56 0.18 -2.10
N HIS A 227 22.83 0.27 -2.48
CA HIS A 227 23.76 -0.84 -2.47
C HIS A 227 25.01 -0.43 -1.67
N PRO A 228 25.46 -1.24 -0.70
CA PRO A 228 26.66 -0.92 0.10
C PRO A 228 27.95 -1.01 -0.71
N GLU A 229 27.94 -1.74 -1.83
CA GLU A 229 29.09 -1.94 -2.70
C GLU A 229 28.86 -1.33 -4.08
N ALA A 230 29.92 -0.76 -4.66
CA ALA A 230 29.86 -0.18 -5.99
C ALA A 230 29.63 -1.27 -7.06
N PRO A 231 28.88 -0.97 -8.14
CA PRO A 231 28.63 -1.94 -9.19
C PRO A 231 29.89 -2.21 -10.02
N ILE A 232 30.16 -3.49 -10.28
CA ILE A 232 31.27 -3.93 -11.14
C ILE A 232 30.78 -3.99 -12.57
N PHE A 233 31.48 -3.30 -13.48
CA PHE A 233 31.20 -3.31 -14.91
C PHE A 233 32.34 -3.98 -15.65
N MET A 234 31.99 -4.80 -16.63
CA MET A 234 32.96 -5.35 -17.58
C MET A 234 33.38 -4.27 -18.59
N ALA A 235 34.63 -4.30 -19.04
CA ALA A 235 35.14 -3.37 -20.04
C ALA A 235 34.24 -3.36 -21.29
N GLY A 236 33.88 -2.17 -21.77
CA GLY A 236 32.99 -1.98 -22.92
C GLY A 236 31.51 -2.30 -22.71
N LYS A 237 31.07 -2.71 -21.50
CA LYS A 237 29.65 -3.00 -21.22
C LYS A 237 28.98 -1.89 -20.41
N SER A 238 27.78 -1.50 -20.84
CA SER A 238 26.91 -0.53 -20.13
C SER A 238 26.11 -1.16 -18.97
N ARG A 239 26.09 -2.49 -18.88
CA ARG A 239 25.49 -3.27 -17.79
C ARG A 239 26.58 -3.84 -16.88
N GLY A 240 26.41 -3.63 -15.58
CA GLY A 240 27.23 -4.19 -14.52
C GLY A 240 26.39 -4.96 -13.51
N ARG A 241 27.02 -5.41 -12.42
CA ARG A 241 26.33 -6.05 -11.30
C ARG A 241 26.81 -5.49 -9.97
N TYR A 242 25.89 -5.34 -9.03
CA TYR A 242 26.23 -5.04 -7.65
C TYR A 242 26.72 -6.33 -6.97
N PRO A 243 27.93 -6.37 -6.37
CA PRO A 243 28.43 -7.60 -5.78
C PRO A 243 27.65 -8.03 -4.54
N CYS A 244 27.08 -7.07 -3.80
CA CYS A 244 26.31 -7.33 -2.58
C CYS A 244 25.05 -8.21 -2.78
N CYS A 245 24.42 -8.16 -3.96
CA CYS A 245 23.15 -8.85 -4.22
C CYS A 245 23.02 -9.45 -5.62
N GLY A 246 23.99 -9.21 -6.50
CA GLY A 246 23.97 -9.66 -7.89
C GLY A 246 23.00 -8.90 -8.82
N SER A 247 22.26 -7.92 -8.30
CA SER A 247 21.32 -7.10 -9.09
C SER A 247 22.05 -6.35 -10.21
N THR A 248 21.35 -6.13 -11.32
CA THR A 248 21.93 -5.46 -12.50
C THR A 248 22.04 -3.95 -12.27
N ALA A 249 23.20 -3.38 -12.61
CA ALA A 249 23.42 -1.95 -12.64
C ALA A 249 23.51 -1.46 -14.09
N GLN A 250 23.02 -0.24 -14.38
CA GLN A 250 23.23 0.44 -15.66
C GLN A 250 24.04 1.72 -15.45
N ARG A 251 25.02 1.99 -16.32
CA ARG A 251 25.65 3.32 -16.38
C ARG A 251 24.70 4.30 -17.07
N ALA A 252 24.39 5.41 -16.42
CA ALA A 252 23.70 6.53 -17.04
C ALA A 252 24.72 7.39 -17.82
N GLY A 253 24.71 7.31 -19.15
CA GLY A 253 25.57 8.10 -20.04
C GLY A 253 26.29 7.27 -21.11
N THR A 254 26.53 7.87 -22.28
CA THR A 254 27.44 7.35 -23.30
C THR A 254 28.85 7.34 -22.72
N VAL A 255 29.44 6.15 -22.57
CA VAL A 255 30.88 6.03 -22.30
C VAL A 255 31.59 6.66 -23.50
N PRO A 256 32.35 7.77 -23.35
CA PRO A 256 33.20 8.20 -24.45
C PRO A 256 34.18 7.06 -24.71
N LEU A 257 34.11 6.50 -25.92
CA LEU A 257 35.05 5.50 -26.42
C LEU A 257 36.40 6.20 -26.64
N PHE A 258 37.10 6.56 -25.56
CA PHE A 258 38.54 6.76 -25.66
C PHE A 258 39.19 5.39 -25.54
N ALA A 259 39.38 4.76 -26.69
CA ALA A 259 40.40 3.73 -26.86
C ALA A 259 41.77 4.43 -26.95
N PRO A 260 42.83 3.91 -26.28
CA PRO A 260 44.20 4.23 -26.68
C PRO A 260 44.52 3.63 -28.05
#